data_AF-A0A7V7GKA9-F1
#
_entry.id   AF-A0A7V7GKA9-F1
#
_cell.length_a   1.000
_cell.length_b   1.000
_cell.length_c   1.000
_cell.angle_alpha   90.00
_cell.angle_beta   90.00
_cell.angle_gamma   90.00
#
_symmetry.space_group_name_H-M   'P 1'
#
loop_
_entity.id
_entity.type
_entity.pdbx_description
1 polymer ?
#
loop_
_entity_poly.entity_id
_entity_poly.type
_entity_poly.pdbx_seq_one_letter_code
_entity_poly.pdbx_strand_id
1 'polypeptide(L)'
;MDYWNKDNLLHSMSKKGYSPDNSACEGFFGRLKNEMFYQRNWKNTTINQFINKLDNYIHWYNNQRIKLSLGGLSPLQYRKKQRYIC
;
A
#
# COMPACT_ATOMS: atom_id res chain seq x y z
N MET A 1 5.53 -21.84 12.19
CA MET A 1 5.24 -21.74 10.73
C MET A 1 3.73 -21.83 10.47
N ASP A 2 2.90 -21.70 11.51
CA ASP A 2 1.56 -22.30 11.51
C ASP A 2 0.43 -21.28 11.40
N TYR A 3 0.76 -19.98 11.46
CA TYR A 3 -0.22 -18.90 11.32
C TYR A 3 -0.87 -18.87 9.93
N TRP A 4 -0.10 -19.10 8.87
CA TRP A 4 -0.60 -19.05 7.48
C TRP A 4 -1.45 -20.25 7.12
N ASN A 5 -1.07 -21.44 7.62
CA ASN A 5 -1.81 -22.68 7.39
C ASN A 5 -3.19 -22.67 8.08
N LYS A 6 -3.31 -21.95 9.20
CA LYS A 6 -4.58 -21.84 9.94
C LYS A 6 -5.66 -21.10 9.14
N ASP A 7 -5.26 -20.13 8.33
CA ASP A 7 -6.16 -19.30 7.53
C ASP A 7 -6.17 -19.70 6.03
N ASN A 8 -5.61 -20.88 5.68
CA ASN A 8 -5.45 -21.35 4.29
C ASN A 8 -4.76 -20.32 3.36
N LEU A 9 -3.84 -19.53 3.91
CA LEU A 9 -3.08 -18.56 3.14
C LEU A 9 -1.83 -19.22 2.55
N LEU A 10 -1.76 -19.28 1.22
CA LEU A 10 -0.57 -19.74 0.51
C LEU A 10 0.53 -18.69 0.62
N HIS A 11 1.62 -19.06 1.29
CA HIS A 11 2.81 -18.21 1.36
C HIS A 11 3.65 -18.40 0.10
N SER A 12 3.77 -17.37 -0.72
CA SER A 12 4.67 -17.35 -1.87
C SER A 12 5.87 -16.46 -1.56
N MET A 13 7.03 -17.08 -1.34
CA MET A 13 8.30 -16.37 -1.23
C MET A 13 8.95 -16.34 -2.61
N SER A 14 9.15 -15.13 -3.15
CA SER A 14 9.93 -14.93 -4.37
C SER A 14 11.34 -15.51 -4.20
N LYS A 15 11.92 -16.01 -5.29
CA LYS A 15 13.32 -16.45 -5.28
C LYS A 15 14.22 -15.30 -4.83
N LYS A 16 15.27 -15.61 -4.06
CA LYS A 16 16.27 -14.62 -3.62
C LYS A 16 16.80 -13.85 -4.85
N GLY A 17 16.64 -12.53 -4.84
CA GLY A 17 17.05 -11.65 -5.95
C GLY A 17 15.99 -11.36 -7.01
N TYR A 18 14.74 -11.83 -6.84
CA TYR A 18 13.64 -11.53 -7.77
C TYR A 18 12.90 -10.24 -7.37
N SER A 19 13.45 -9.10 -7.81
CA SER A 19 12.94 -7.75 -7.55
C SER A 19 11.52 -7.42 -8.10
N PRO A 20 11.02 -8.01 -9.20
CA PRO A 20 9.71 -7.66 -9.76
C PRO A 20 8.54 -7.82 -8.77
N ASP A 21 8.57 -8.88 -7.95
CA ASP A 21 7.48 -9.14 -6.99
C ASP A 21 7.46 -8.12 -5.85
N ASN A 22 8.62 -7.55 -5.49
CA ASN A 22 8.73 -6.51 -4.46
C ASN A 22 8.50 -5.10 -5.03
N SER A 23 8.63 -4.91 -6.33
CA SER A 23 8.59 -3.60 -7.00
C SER A 23 7.30 -2.80 -6.72
N ALA A 24 6.16 -3.49 -6.61
CA ALA A 24 4.88 -2.87 -6.29
C ALA A 24 4.88 -2.32 -4.85
N CYS A 25 5.37 -3.09 -3.89
CA CYS A 25 5.50 -2.70 -2.49
C CYS A 25 6.52 -1.57 -2.34
N GLU A 26 7.70 -1.68 -2.96
CA GLU A 26 8.73 -0.63 -2.97
C GLU A 26 8.16 0.69 -3.52
N GLY A 27 7.42 0.63 -4.63
CA GLY A 27 6.78 1.79 -5.23
C GLY A 27 5.72 2.43 -4.34
N PHE A 28 5.00 1.65 -3.53
CA PHE A 28 4.08 2.17 -2.52
C PHE A 28 4.83 2.86 -1.38
N PHE A 29 5.81 2.18 -0.77
CA PHE A 29 6.55 2.71 0.38
C PHE A 29 7.37 3.95 0.03
N GLY A 30 7.96 4.02 -1.17
CA GLY A 30 8.66 5.21 -1.64
C GLY A 30 7.73 6.43 -1.72
N ARG A 31 6.51 6.24 -2.23
CA ARG A 31 5.50 7.31 -2.31
C ARG A 31 5.00 7.72 -0.95
N LEU A 32 4.73 6.76 -0.06
CA LEU A 32 4.31 7.05 1.31
C LEU A 32 5.33 7.92 2.03
N LYS A 33 6.61 7.59 1.91
CA LYS A 33 7.67 8.40 2.52
C LYS A 33 7.76 9.79 1.92
N ASN A 34 7.72 9.92 0.59
CA ASN A 34 7.83 11.20 -0.10
C ASN A 34 6.62 12.13 0.08
N GLU A 35 5.41 11.58 -0.03
CA GLU A 35 4.16 12.33 -0.04
C GLU A 35 3.63 12.61 1.38
N MET A 36 3.82 11.69 2.33
CA MET A 36 3.28 11.81 3.69
C MET A 36 4.34 12.15 4.74
N PHE A 37 5.54 11.56 4.65
CA PHE A 37 6.51 11.56 5.75
C PHE A 37 7.55 12.71 5.68
N TYR A 38 8.26 12.86 4.55
CA TYR A 38 9.45 13.72 4.49
C TYR A 38 9.18 15.22 4.53
N GLN A 39 8.01 15.68 4.09
CA GLN A 39 7.67 17.11 4.06
C GLN A 39 6.98 17.59 5.36
N ARG A 40 7.09 16.83 6.45
CA ARG A 40 6.43 17.13 7.73
C ARG A 40 7.38 17.05 8.91
N ASN A 41 7.16 17.93 9.88
CA ASN A 41 7.87 17.88 11.15
C ASN A 41 7.06 17.08 12.18
N TRP A 42 7.65 15.99 12.67
CA TRP A 42 7.01 15.06 13.60
C TRP A 42 7.38 15.29 15.07
N LYS A 43 8.23 16.29 15.38
CA LYS A 43 8.74 16.53 16.75
C LYS A 43 7.64 16.68 17.81
N ASN A 44 6.50 17.26 17.42
CA ASN A 44 5.36 17.50 18.32
C ASN A 44 4.18 16.55 18.03
N THR A 45 4.40 15.48 17.26
CA THR A 45 3.34 14.54 16.90
C THR A 45 3.42 13.31 17.79
N THR A 46 2.30 12.96 18.42
CA THR A 46 2.20 11.71 19.18
C THR A 46 2.10 10.50 18.26
N ILE A 47 2.41 9.32 18.77
CA ILE A 47 2.30 8.06 18.01
C ILE A 47 0.88 7.87 17.47
N ASN A 48 -0.16 8.14 18.28
CA ASN A 48 -1.55 8.00 17.85
C ASN A 48 -1.91 8.95 16.71
N GLN A 49 -1.43 10.20 16.76
CA GLN A 49 -1.63 11.15 15.66
C GLN A 49 -0.91 10.71 14.39
N PHE A 50 0.30 10.14 14.52
CA PHE A 50 1.03 9.57 13.40
C PHE A 50 0.28 8.40 12.77
N ILE A 51 -0.20 7.45 13.58
CA ILE A 51 -1.00 6.30 13.12
C ILE A 51 -2.23 6.79 12.38
N ASN A 52 -2.97 7.76 12.93
CA ASN A 52 -4.13 8.32 12.24
C ASN A 52 -3.76 8.98 10.91
N LYS A 53 -2.62 9.69 10.81
CA LYS A 53 -2.19 10.25 9.51
C LYS A 53 -1.74 9.19 8.51
N LEU A 54 -1.11 8.13 8.98
CA LEU A 54 -0.75 6.98 8.15
C LEU A 54 -2.00 6.29 7.60
N ASP A 55 -2.98 6.01 8.46
CA ASP A 55 -4.23 5.36 8.11
C ASP A 55 -5.02 6.18 7.08
N ASN A 56 -5.17 7.49 7.33
CA ASN A 56 -5.81 8.41 6.38
C ASN A 56 -5.09 8.43 5.01
N TYR A 57 -3.76 8.39 4.99
CA TYR A 57 -3.00 8.33 3.74
C TYR A 57 -3.26 7.02 2.98
N ILE A 58 -3.29 5.88 3.68
CA ILE A 58 -3.58 4.57 3.08
C ILE A 58 -5.00 4.55 2.50
N HIS A 59 -5.99 5.06 3.25
CA HIS A 59 -7.37 5.18 2.78
C HIS A 59 -7.47 6.06 1.53
N TRP A 60 -6.83 7.23 1.52
CA TRP A 60 -6.78 8.09 0.35
C TRP A 60 -6.08 7.42 -0.84
N TYR A 61 -4.93 6.78 -0.61
CA TYR A 61 -4.15 6.10 -1.65
C TYR A 61 -4.99 5.04 -2.37
N ASN A 62 -5.75 4.24 -1.61
CA ASN A 62 -6.53 3.14 -2.17
C ASN A 62 -7.83 3.59 -2.85
N ASN A 63 -8.51 4.60 -2.29
CA ASN A 63 -9.87 4.97 -2.70
C ASN A 63 -9.93 6.15 -3.67
N GLN A 64 -9.02 7.12 -3.55
CA GLN A 64 -9.14 8.44 -4.18
C GLN A 64 -7.97 8.79 -5.09
N ARG A 65 -6.83 8.11 -4.97
CA ARG A 65 -5.64 8.43 -5.77
C ARG A 65 -5.88 8.22 -7.26
N ILE A 66 -5.87 9.31 -8.02
CA ILE A 66 -5.95 9.26 -9.48
C ILE A 66 -4.62 8.73 -10.03
N LYS A 67 -4.67 7.58 -10.71
CA LYS A 67 -3.51 7.05 -11.42
C LYS A 67 -3.77 7.10 -12.91
N LEU A 68 -3.07 8.00 -13.61
CA LEU A 68 -3.22 8.20 -15.06
C LEU A 68 -2.95 6.91 -15.84
N SER A 69 -1.97 6.11 -15.41
CA SER A 69 -1.70 4.80 -16.01
C SER A 69 -2.80 3.75 -15.81
N LEU A 70 -3.79 4.01 -14.95
CA LEU A 70 -4.99 3.19 -14.79
C LEU A 70 -6.23 3.83 -15.45
N GLY A 71 -6.04 4.81 -16.35
CA GLY A 71 -7.12 5.55 -16.99
C GLY A 71 -7.80 6.54 -16.04
N GLY A 72 -7.07 7.09 -15.08
CA GLY A 72 -7.59 8.06 -14.10
C GLY A 72 -8.37 7.44 -12.94
N LEU A 73 -8.40 6.11 -12.85
CA LEU A 73 -9.09 5.39 -11.79
C LEU A 73 -8.24 5.27 -10.52
N SER A 74 -8.91 5.19 -9.37
CA SER A 74 -8.25 4.78 -8.13
C SER A 74 -7.92 3.29 -8.13
N PRO A 75 -6.95 2.84 -7.31
CA PRO A 75 -6.60 1.42 -7.23
C PRO A 75 -7.83 0.54 -6.96
N LEU A 76 -8.74 0.95 -6.07
CA LEU A 76 -9.98 0.21 -5.81
C LEU A 76 -10.92 0.18 -7.02
N GLN A 77 -11.11 1.33 -7.69
CA GLN A 77 -11.96 1.41 -8.87
C GLN A 77 -11.41 0.55 -10.02
N TYR A 78 -10.09 0.56 -10.22
CA TYR A 78 -9.43 -0.29 -11.20
C TYR A 78 -9.63 -1.78 -10.88
N ARG A 79 -9.45 -2.19 -9.61
CA ARG A 79 -9.72 -3.57 -9.16
C ARG A 79 -11.16 -4.00 -9.43
N LYS A 80 -12.13 -3.15 -9.09
CA LYS A 80 -13.56 -3.40 -9.36
C LYS A 80 -13.84 -3.54 -10.87
N LYS A 81 -13.24 -2.68 -11.70
CA LYS A 81 -13.39 -2.71 -13.16
C LYS A 81 -12.82 -3.99 -13.78
N GLN A 82 -11.72 -4.50 -13.24
CA GLN A 82 -11.06 -5.73 -13.70
C GLN A 82 -11.73 -7.02 -13.19
N ARG A 83 -12.87 -6.93 -12.49
CA ARG A 83 -13.58 -8.09 -11.90
C ARG A 83 -12.72 -8.97 -10.98
N TYR A 84 -11.62 -8.45 -10.43
CA TYR A 84 -10.92 -9.14 -9.35
C TYR A 84 -11.75 -9.02 -8.07
N ILE A 85 -12.61 -10.02 -7.85
CA ILE A 85 -13.28 -10.28 -6.58
C ILE A 85 -12.24 -10.93 -5.67
N CYS A 86 -12.04 -10.38 -4.48
CA CYS A 86 -11.35 -11.10 -3.40
C CYS A 86 -12.31 -12.13 -2.82
#